data_AF-A0A2N1KHV5-F1
#
_entry.id   AF-A0A2N1KHV5-F1
#
_cell.length_a   1.000
_cell.length_b   1.000
_cell.length_c   1.000
_cell.angle_alpha   90.00
_cell.angle_beta   90.00
_cell.angle_gamma   90.00
#
_symmetry.space_group_name_H-M   'P 1'
#
loop_
_entity.id
_entity.type
_entity.pdbx_description
1 polymer ?
#
loop_
_entity_poly.entity_id
_entity_poly.type
_entity_poly.pdbx_seq_one_letter_code
_entity_poly.pdbx_strand_id
1 'polypeptide(L)'
;MTSQLQNDLFELTRKQELTLNDLAIQEGERSYLQSQYEIVLNSIEDLQLDYEFASTELEDELICPVCGTIHENSMDSRLDFLKDKSKMEDLAKDLKQEISKYEHDLLETRKSLDDIKNDIKKLQDKYLIEDKDKSIDLENVIESYSSKSLRLKINTSRSTSLSAIHEIDIDIKSFKLDQKNTKNDQKDINRDFINYLIEFFQKVDVESLLSDKTKEPTDFKTLGKQGSEADKIRSRLAYYIALYNLINKHSQEIISPLIVDTPQQQDQSDKNYKSMLDLISNSTPEESQIFLCAVDKPILSDFKKKSHVVHVAEKQVISIGQFTRAKSVFDSFEFAILLS
;
A
#
# COMPACT_ATOMS: atom_id res chain seq x y z
N MET A 1 -27.78 42.57 46.25
CA MET A 1 -26.59 42.30 45.41
C MET A 1 -26.11 43.62 44.82
N THR A 2 -24.96 44.13 45.26
CA THR A 2 -24.36 45.36 44.72
C THR A 2 -23.87 45.11 43.29
N SER A 3 -23.93 46.11 42.39
CA SER A 3 -23.48 45.94 40.97
C SER A 3 -22.01 45.52 40.87
N GLN A 4 -21.22 45.85 41.90
CA GLN A 4 -19.81 45.51 42.00
C GLN A 4 -19.59 44.01 42.28
N LEU A 5 -20.39 43.39 43.15
CA LEU A 5 -20.37 41.93 43.36
C LEU A 5 -20.72 41.16 42.09
N GLN A 6 -21.71 41.63 41.33
CA GLN A 6 -22.09 40.98 40.07
C GLN A 6 -20.96 41.03 39.03
N ASN A 7 -20.25 42.16 38.93
CA ASN A 7 -19.11 42.29 38.03
C ASN A 7 -17.92 41.43 38.48
N ASP A 8 -17.56 41.45 39.76
CA ASP A 8 -16.43 40.67 40.29
C ASP A 8 -16.66 39.16 40.10
N LEU A 9 -17.90 38.70 40.32
CA LEU A 9 -18.30 37.31 40.12
C LEU A 9 -18.29 36.91 38.65
N PHE A 10 -18.76 37.81 37.77
CA PHE A 10 -18.77 37.58 36.32
C PHE A 10 -17.34 37.41 35.79
N GLU A 11 -16.41 38.27 36.20
CA GLU A 11 -15.00 38.18 35.78
C GLU A 11 -14.32 36.90 36.30
N LEU A 12 -14.55 36.50 37.55
CA LEU A 12 -14.02 35.24 38.08
C LEU A 12 -14.61 34.01 37.38
N THR A 13 -15.90 34.03 37.07
CA THR A 13 -16.57 32.94 36.33
C THR A 13 -16.02 32.82 34.92
N ARG A 14 -15.83 33.96 34.24
CA ARG A 14 -15.21 34.00 32.91
C ARG A 14 -13.78 33.49 32.94
N LYS A 15 -12.99 33.88 33.94
CA LYS A 15 -11.62 33.39 34.13
C LYS A 15 -11.61 31.88 34.38
N GLN A 16 -12.51 31.38 35.22
CA GLN A 16 -12.67 29.95 35.47
C GLN A 16 -13.02 29.17 34.20
N GLU A 17 -13.93 29.67 33.37
CA GLU A 17 -14.32 29.03 32.10
C GLU A 17 -13.14 28.95 31.13
N LEU A 18 -12.36 30.03 31.00
CA LEU A 18 -11.15 30.06 30.18
C LEU A 18 -10.11 29.05 30.68
N THR A 19 -9.81 29.05 31.98
CA THR A 19 -8.84 28.11 32.58
C THR A 19 -9.27 26.65 32.44
N LEU A 20 -10.57 26.35 32.58
CA LEU A 20 -11.11 25.00 32.35
C LEU A 20 -10.98 24.55 30.89
N ASN A 21 -11.18 25.47 29.95
CA ASN A 21 -11.01 25.19 28.53
C ASN A 21 -9.54 24.94 28.18
N ASP A 22 -8.63 25.76 28.70
CA ASP A 22 -7.19 25.59 28.49
C ASP A 22 -6.70 24.25 29.06
N LEU A 23 -7.19 23.87 30.25
CA LEU A 23 -6.91 22.56 30.85
C LEU A 23 -7.36 21.41 29.94
N ALA A 24 -8.56 21.50 29.35
CA ALA A 24 -9.07 20.47 28.47
C ALA A 24 -8.25 20.33 27.17
N ILE A 25 -7.80 21.45 26.59
CA ILE A 25 -6.94 21.47 25.41
C ILE A 25 -5.58 20.84 25.75
N GLN A 26 -4.94 21.27 26.84
CA GLN A 26 -3.63 20.75 27.27
C GLN A 26 -3.68 19.24 27.58
N GLU A 27 -4.74 18.74 28.22
CA GLU A 27 -4.93 17.30 28.45
C GLU A 27 -5.07 16.53 27.12
N GLY A 28 -5.77 17.11 26.15
CA GLY A 28 -5.91 16.54 24.80
C GLY A 28 -4.58 16.43 24.08
N GLU A 29 -3.81 17.52 24.04
CA GLU A 29 -2.47 17.56 23.42
C GLU A 29 -1.50 16.60 24.11
N ARG A 30 -1.48 16.55 25.46
CA ARG A 30 -0.66 15.58 26.19
C ARG A 30 -1.03 14.15 25.81
N SER A 31 -2.33 13.83 25.79
CA SER A 31 -2.79 12.49 25.45
C SER A 31 -2.41 12.10 24.02
N TYR A 32 -2.48 13.03 23.08
CA TYR A 32 -2.09 12.81 21.69
C TYR A 32 -0.59 12.52 21.56
N LEU A 33 0.25 13.35 22.18
CA LEU A 33 1.71 13.15 22.20
C LEU A 33 2.09 11.82 22.87
N GLN A 34 1.36 11.43 23.91
CA GLN A 34 1.60 10.18 24.61
C GLN A 34 1.28 8.95 23.73
N SER A 35 0.22 9.00 22.93
CA SER A 35 -0.05 7.97 21.92
C SER A 35 1.03 7.93 20.83
N GLN A 36 1.52 9.07 20.36
CA GLN A 36 2.65 9.08 19.42
C GLN A 36 3.92 8.47 20.02
N TYR A 37 4.21 8.79 21.28
CA TYR A 37 5.36 8.25 22.00
C TYR A 37 5.29 6.72 22.10
N GLU A 38 4.12 6.14 22.40
CA GLU A 38 3.93 4.69 22.42
C GLU A 38 4.16 4.04 21.04
N ILE A 39 3.68 4.67 19.96
CA ILE A 39 3.91 4.18 18.58
C ILE A 39 5.41 4.15 18.28
N VAL A 40 6.12 5.23 18.60
CA VAL A 40 7.58 5.33 18.36
C VAL A 40 8.34 4.28 19.18
N LEU A 41 7.95 4.02 20.42
CA LEU A 41 8.57 2.96 21.24
C LEU A 41 8.40 1.58 20.62
N ASN A 42 7.22 1.25 20.10
CA ASN A 42 6.99 -0.01 19.41
C ASN A 42 7.84 -0.09 18.13
N SER A 43 7.93 0.99 17.35
CA SER A 43 8.78 1.02 16.16
C SER A 43 10.27 0.82 16.46
N ILE A 44 10.76 1.32 17.61
CA ILE A 44 12.13 1.07 18.08
C ILE A 44 12.36 -0.42 18.36
N GLU A 45 11.37 -1.08 18.97
CA GLU A 45 11.41 -2.52 19.25
C GLU A 45 11.38 -3.34 17.95
N ASP A 46 10.47 -3.01 17.02
CA ASP A 46 10.37 -3.67 15.72
C ASP A 46 11.68 -3.56 14.92
N LEU A 47 12.28 -2.36 14.84
CA LEU A 47 13.55 -2.14 14.16
C LEU A 47 14.71 -2.93 14.79
N GLN A 48 14.67 -3.12 16.12
CA GLN A 48 15.65 -3.95 16.82
C GLN A 48 15.48 -5.42 16.44
N LEU A 49 14.25 -5.93 16.39
CA LEU A 49 13.95 -7.29 15.99
C LEU A 49 14.32 -7.54 14.52
N ASP A 50 14.06 -6.58 13.64
CA ASP A 50 14.43 -6.66 12.22
C ASP A 50 15.94 -6.73 12.04
N TYR A 51 16.69 -5.90 12.78
CA TYR A 51 18.15 -5.96 12.79
C TYR A 51 18.69 -7.31 13.30
N GLU A 52 18.12 -7.83 14.40
CA GLU A 52 18.51 -9.12 14.98
C GLU A 52 18.23 -10.28 14.03
N PHE A 53 17.06 -10.27 13.38
CA PHE A 53 16.69 -11.24 12.36
C PHE A 53 17.66 -11.19 11.18
N ALA A 54 17.87 -10.00 10.59
CA ALA A 54 18.76 -9.83 9.44
C ALA A 54 20.22 -10.21 9.76
N SER A 55 20.65 -10.01 11.01
CA SER A 55 22.00 -10.38 11.47
C SER A 55 22.17 -11.87 11.74
N THR A 56 21.09 -12.57 12.10
CA THR A 56 21.11 -14.02 12.38
C THR A 56 21.03 -14.83 11.09
N GLU A 57 20.34 -14.32 10.07
CA GLU A 57 20.25 -14.96 8.76
C GLU A 57 21.54 -14.78 7.95
N LEU A 58 22.05 -15.90 7.41
CA LEU A 58 23.30 -15.97 6.63
C LEU A 58 23.07 -15.81 5.13
N GLU A 59 21.81 -15.68 4.70
CA GLU A 59 21.46 -15.47 3.30
C GLU A 59 21.70 -14.01 2.89
N ASP A 60 22.23 -13.80 1.69
CA ASP A 60 22.53 -12.47 1.13
C ASP A 60 21.26 -11.72 0.69
N GLU A 61 20.12 -12.42 0.58
CA GLU A 61 18.83 -11.87 0.23
C GLU A 61 17.78 -12.33 1.26
N LEU A 62 16.94 -11.41 1.73
CA LEU A 62 15.85 -11.67 2.66
C LEU A 62 14.51 -11.39 2.00
N ILE A 63 13.55 -12.29 2.17
CA ILE A 63 12.18 -12.07 1.69
C ILE A 63 11.36 -11.55 2.85
N CYS A 64 10.77 -10.37 2.70
CA CYS A 64 9.85 -9.84 3.69
C CYS A 64 8.63 -10.77 3.80
N PRO A 65 8.32 -11.32 4.99
CA PRO A 65 7.20 -12.25 5.17
C PRO A 65 5.83 -11.57 5.07
N VAL A 66 5.80 -10.22 5.11
CA VAL A 66 4.56 -9.43 5.07
C VAL A 66 4.18 -9.04 3.64
N CYS A 67 5.14 -8.60 2.83
CA CYS A 67 4.87 -8.08 1.48
C CYS A 67 5.55 -8.87 0.35
N GLY A 68 6.45 -9.81 0.67
CA GLY A 68 7.15 -10.62 -0.33
C GLY A 68 8.29 -9.91 -1.07
N THR A 69 8.60 -8.66 -0.71
CA THR A 69 9.75 -7.94 -1.28
C THR A 69 11.06 -8.62 -0.93
N ILE A 70 11.96 -8.73 -1.90
CA ILE A 70 13.32 -9.22 -1.72
C ILE A 70 14.20 -8.04 -1.33
N HIS A 71 14.85 -8.13 -0.18
CA HIS A 71 15.78 -7.15 0.35
C HIS A 71 17.20 -7.70 0.29
N GLU A 72 18.16 -6.87 -0.09
CA GLU A 72 19.57 -7.22 0.08
C GLU A 72 19.90 -7.23 1.58
N ASN A 73 20.58 -8.28 2.03
CA ASN A 73 21.01 -8.46 3.42
C ASN A 73 22.48 -8.04 3.61
N SER A 74 22.87 -6.96 2.94
CA SER A 74 24.22 -6.42 3.01
C SER A 74 24.48 -5.78 4.39
N MET A 75 25.76 -5.57 4.72
CA MET A 75 26.12 -4.85 5.95
C MET A 75 25.53 -3.42 5.97
N ASP A 76 25.51 -2.74 4.82
CA ASP A 76 24.95 -1.40 4.70
C ASP A 76 23.44 -1.41 4.97
N SER A 77 22.72 -2.38 4.40
CA SER A 77 21.28 -2.58 4.62
C SER A 77 20.96 -2.84 6.10
N ARG A 78 21.79 -3.61 6.80
CA ARG A 78 21.63 -3.86 8.25
C ARG A 78 21.92 -2.60 9.08
N LEU A 79 22.90 -1.79 8.67
CA LEU A 79 23.20 -0.52 9.33
C LEU A 79 22.07 0.49 9.20
N ASP A 80 21.28 0.43 8.12
CA ASP A 80 20.15 1.33 7.94
C ASP A 80 19.05 1.11 9.01
N PHE A 81 18.79 -0.13 9.44
CA PHE A 81 17.90 -0.39 10.59
C PHE A 81 18.38 0.30 11.87
N LEU A 82 19.69 0.26 12.15
CA LEU A 82 20.26 0.92 13.33
C LEU A 82 20.22 2.45 13.22
N LYS A 83 20.43 2.99 12.02
CA LYS A 83 20.29 4.44 11.78
C LYS A 83 18.85 4.88 12.00
N ASP A 84 17.89 4.14 11.47
CA ASP A 84 16.47 4.48 11.63
C ASP A 84 16.02 4.30 13.08
N LYS A 85 16.50 3.26 13.77
CA LYS A 85 16.30 3.10 15.21
C LYS A 85 16.82 4.31 15.98
N SER A 86 18.05 4.77 15.70
CA SER A 86 18.62 5.95 16.36
C SER A 86 17.78 7.21 16.13
N LYS A 87 17.23 7.42 14.92
CA LYS A 87 16.31 8.54 14.64
C LYS A 87 15.03 8.43 15.46
N MET A 88 14.48 7.23 15.60
CA MET A 88 13.29 7.00 16.42
C MET A 88 13.56 7.22 17.91
N GLU A 89 14.73 6.85 18.41
CA GLU A 89 15.16 7.13 19.79
C GLU A 89 15.28 8.65 20.05
N ASP A 90 15.81 9.41 19.10
CA ASP A 90 15.85 10.88 19.17
C ASP A 90 14.42 11.47 19.18
N LEU A 91 13.55 11.00 18.29
CA LEU A 91 12.14 11.43 18.27
C LEU A 91 11.41 11.09 19.58
N ALA A 92 11.63 9.90 20.14
CA ALA A 92 11.06 9.50 21.42
C ALA A 92 11.50 10.44 22.54
N LYS A 93 12.78 10.85 22.53
CA LYS A 93 13.32 11.82 23.49
C LYS A 93 12.65 13.18 23.35
N ASP A 94 12.47 13.67 22.13
CA ASP A 94 11.81 14.94 21.85
C ASP A 94 10.34 14.93 22.30
N LEU A 95 9.58 13.89 21.94
CA LEU A 95 8.19 13.70 22.37
C LEU A 95 8.10 13.65 23.90
N LYS A 96 9.01 12.93 24.57
CA LYS A 96 9.04 12.88 26.04
C LYS A 96 9.30 14.24 26.68
N GLN A 97 10.14 15.07 26.07
CA GLN A 97 10.36 16.44 26.54
C GLN A 97 9.12 17.31 26.35
N GLU A 98 8.42 17.18 25.21
CA GLU A 98 7.15 17.91 24.99
C GLU A 98 6.05 17.47 25.96
N ILE A 99 5.88 16.17 26.19
CA ILE A 99 4.94 15.64 27.19
C ILE A 99 5.24 16.25 28.56
N SER A 100 6.52 16.30 28.96
CA SER A 100 6.91 16.87 30.25
C SER A 100 6.61 18.38 30.36
N LYS A 101 6.69 19.13 29.25
CA LYS A 101 6.26 20.55 29.23
C LYS A 101 4.75 20.66 29.47
N TYR A 102 3.94 19.87 28.76
CA TYR A 102 2.50 19.85 28.97
C TYR A 102 2.12 19.40 30.39
N GLU A 103 2.82 18.42 30.98
CA GLU A 103 2.62 18.01 32.37
C GLU A 103 2.88 19.15 33.36
N HIS A 104 3.94 19.94 33.12
CA HIS A 104 4.24 21.12 33.92
C HIS A 104 3.15 22.19 33.77
N ASP A 105 2.75 22.52 32.55
CA ASP A 105 1.73 23.54 32.27
C ASP A 105 0.36 23.14 32.83
N LEU A 106 0.03 21.85 32.81
CA LEU A 106 -1.17 21.29 33.44
C LEU A 106 -1.15 21.48 34.96
N LEU A 107 0.00 21.31 35.62
CA LEU A 107 0.14 21.56 37.06
C LEU A 107 -0.10 23.04 37.39
N GLU A 108 0.48 23.96 36.60
CA GLU A 108 0.25 25.41 36.78
C GLU A 108 -1.21 25.81 36.55
N THR A 109 -1.82 25.29 35.49
CA THR A 109 -3.22 25.57 35.13
C THR A 109 -4.18 25.05 36.21
N ARG A 110 -3.94 23.84 36.74
CA ARG A 110 -4.70 23.30 37.88
C ARG A 110 -4.55 24.16 39.13
N LYS A 111 -3.35 24.65 39.42
CA LYS A 111 -3.12 25.56 40.55
C LYS A 111 -3.88 26.88 40.38
N SER A 112 -3.83 27.48 39.18
CA SER A 112 -4.60 28.70 38.88
C SER A 112 -6.11 28.47 39.04
N LEU A 113 -6.60 27.28 38.71
CA LEU A 113 -8.01 26.93 38.87
C LEU A 113 -8.41 26.83 40.35
N ASP A 114 -7.54 26.26 41.19
CA ASP A 114 -7.74 26.22 42.64
C ASP A 114 -7.67 27.62 43.27
N ASP A 115 -6.79 28.50 42.79
CA ASP A 115 -6.72 29.90 43.22
C ASP A 115 -8.02 30.66 42.88
N ILE A 116 -8.56 30.47 41.67
CA ILE A 116 -9.85 31.06 41.26
C ILE A 116 -11.00 30.55 42.15
N LYS A 117 -11.03 29.25 42.46
CA LYS A 117 -12.03 28.68 43.39
C LYS A 117 -11.92 29.32 44.78
N ASN A 118 -10.70 29.47 45.29
CA ASN A 118 -10.47 30.12 46.58
C ASN A 118 -10.90 31.60 46.58
N ASP A 119 -10.69 32.32 45.49
CA ASP A 119 -11.10 33.73 45.37
C ASP A 119 -12.63 33.87 45.26
N ILE A 120 -13.31 32.96 44.54
CA ILE A 120 -14.78 32.87 44.54
C ILE A 120 -15.29 32.64 45.97
N LYS A 121 -14.67 31.71 46.72
CA LYS A 121 -15.04 31.41 48.11
C LYS A 121 -14.82 32.61 49.06
N LYS A 122 -13.69 33.31 48.95
CA LYS A 122 -13.45 34.55 49.73
C LYS A 122 -14.47 35.63 49.43
N LEU A 123 -14.87 35.78 48.17
CA LEU A 123 -15.92 36.70 47.74
C LEU A 123 -17.27 36.32 48.36
N GLN A 124 -17.62 35.03 48.34
CA GLN A 124 -18.82 34.54 49.02
C GLN A 124 -18.77 34.85 50.52
N ASP A 125 -17.70 34.46 51.22
CA ASP A 125 -17.56 34.67 52.67
C ASP A 125 -17.69 36.16 53.04
N LYS A 126 -17.13 37.07 52.24
CA LYS A 126 -17.21 38.52 52.46
C LYS A 126 -18.65 39.05 52.41
N TYR A 127 -19.46 38.59 51.45
CA TYR A 127 -20.82 39.11 51.24
C TYR A 127 -21.91 38.29 51.95
N LEU A 128 -21.64 37.05 52.38
CA LEU A 128 -22.50 36.26 53.28
C LEU A 128 -22.56 36.84 54.70
N ILE A 129 -21.59 37.67 55.10
CA ILE A 129 -21.58 38.37 56.40
C ILE A 129 -22.57 39.56 56.42
N GLU A 130 -22.91 40.13 55.25
CA GLU A 130 -23.71 41.37 55.15
C GLU A 130 -25.23 41.15 55.00
N ASP A 131 -25.70 40.00 54.49
CA ASP A 131 -27.13 39.73 54.23
C ASP A 131 -27.57 38.38 54.84
N LYS A 132 -27.99 38.39 56.12
CA LYS A 132 -28.43 37.17 56.84
C LYS A 132 -29.73 36.52 56.33
N ASP A 133 -30.48 37.15 55.43
CA ASP A 133 -31.83 36.70 55.05
C ASP A 133 -31.99 36.14 53.62
N LYS A 134 -30.95 36.16 52.79
CA LYS A 134 -30.98 35.50 51.45
C LYS A 134 -29.61 34.96 51.07
N SER A 135 -29.27 33.76 51.57
CA SER A 135 -28.10 33.02 51.10
C SER A 135 -28.35 32.50 49.68
N ILE A 136 -27.99 33.27 48.66
CA ILE A 136 -27.87 32.76 47.30
C ILE A 136 -26.57 31.97 47.26
N ASP A 137 -26.66 30.65 47.07
CA ASP A 137 -25.51 29.79 46.85
C ASP A 137 -24.93 30.07 45.46
N LEU A 138 -24.06 31.07 45.44
CA LEU A 138 -23.36 31.58 44.28
C LEU A 138 -22.49 30.51 43.61
N GLU A 139 -22.00 29.53 44.36
CA GLU A 139 -21.15 28.44 43.86
C GLU A 139 -21.94 27.60 42.86
N ASN A 140 -23.17 27.22 43.24
CA ASN A 140 -24.07 26.44 42.39
C ASN A 140 -24.49 27.20 41.12
N VAL A 141 -24.69 28.52 41.20
CA VAL A 141 -25.07 29.32 40.02
C VAL A 141 -23.90 29.39 39.04
N ILE A 142 -22.69 29.65 39.53
CA ILE A 142 -21.46 29.72 38.73
C ILE A 142 -21.17 28.36 38.10
N GLU A 143 -21.15 27.29 38.90
CA GLU A 143 -20.97 25.92 38.41
C GLU A 143 -22.02 25.57 37.35
N SER A 144 -23.28 25.99 37.51
CA SER A 144 -24.32 25.67 36.51
C SER A 144 -24.08 26.35 35.15
N TYR A 145 -23.60 27.60 35.14
CA TYR A 145 -23.35 28.34 33.91
C TYR A 145 -22.04 27.92 33.23
N SER A 146 -20.94 27.83 33.98
CA SER A 146 -19.64 27.42 33.45
C SER A 146 -19.63 25.96 33.02
N SER A 147 -20.28 25.06 33.79
CA SER A 147 -20.38 23.65 33.40
C SER A 147 -21.26 23.44 32.18
N LYS A 148 -22.31 24.24 31.96
CA LYS A 148 -23.22 24.06 30.81
C LYS A 148 -22.56 24.42 29.48
N SER A 149 -21.87 25.57 29.41
CA SER A 149 -21.12 26.00 28.21
C SER A 149 -20.01 25.01 27.86
N LEU A 150 -19.24 24.59 28.86
CA LEU A 150 -18.16 23.62 28.69
C LEU A 150 -18.68 22.25 28.25
N ARG A 151 -19.75 21.74 28.89
CA ARG A 151 -20.41 20.48 28.49
C ARG A 151 -20.87 20.53 27.03
N LEU A 152 -21.40 21.66 26.57
CA LEU A 152 -21.80 21.82 25.17
C LEU A 152 -20.60 21.68 24.23
N LYS A 153 -19.50 22.40 24.47
CA LYS A 153 -18.29 22.29 23.64
C LYS A 153 -17.71 20.88 23.62
N ILE A 154 -17.60 20.23 24.79
CA ILE A 154 -17.13 18.84 24.91
C ILE A 154 -18.05 17.89 24.14
N ASN A 155 -19.36 18.03 24.28
CA ASN A 155 -20.31 17.18 23.58
C ASN A 155 -20.26 17.38 22.06
N THR A 156 -20.08 18.61 21.58
CA THR A 156 -19.89 18.90 20.16
C THR A 156 -18.59 18.26 19.65
N SER A 157 -17.46 18.48 20.31
CA SER A 157 -16.19 17.85 19.94
C SER A 157 -16.30 16.32 19.93
N ARG A 158 -16.92 15.74 20.96
CA ARG A 158 -17.17 14.30 21.06
C ARG A 158 -18.04 13.79 19.91
N SER A 159 -19.10 14.51 19.54
CA SER A 159 -19.95 14.11 18.41
C SER A 159 -19.18 14.12 17.08
N THR A 160 -18.29 15.09 16.88
CA THR A 160 -17.42 15.17 15.71
C THR A 160 -16.45 13.99 15.68
N SER A 161 -15.76 13.72 16.79
CA SER A 161 -14.83 12.57 16.89
C SER A 161 -15.54 11.23 16.68
N LEU A 162 -16.74 11.04 17.24
CA LEU A 162 -17.53 9.82 17.03
C LEU A 162 -17.94 9.63 15.56
N SER A 163 -18.24 10.73 14.86
CA SER A 163 -18.56 10.67 13.42
C SER A 163 -17.33 10.26 12.61
N ALA A 164 -16.16 10.84 12.91
CA ALA A 164 -14.90 10.46 12.26
C ALA A 164 -14.52 8.98 12.52
N ILE A 165 -14.70 8.50 13.75
CA ILE A 165 -14.50 7.07 14.08
C ILE A 165 -15.43 6.19 13.24
N HIS A 166 -16.69 6.59 13.08
CA HIS A 166 -17.65 5.84 12.28
C HIS A 166 -17.25 5.75 10.80
N GLU A 167 -16.75 6.84 10.22
CA GLU A 167 -16.23 6.87 8.85
C GLU A 167 -15.02 5.94 8.71
N ILE A 168 -14.05 6.02 9.63
CA ILE A 168 -12.88 5.13 9.63
C ILE A 168 -13.30 3.65 9.76
N ASP A 169 -14.29 3.34 10.59
CA ASP A 169 -14.82 1.97 10.73
C ASP A 169 -15.48 1.45 9.44
N ILE A 170 -16.09 2.33 8.64
CA ILE A 170 -16.63 1.99 7.32
C ILE A 170 -15.48 1.65 6.36
N ASP A 171 -14.44 2.48 6.34
CA ASP A 171 -13.27 2.27 5.48
C ASP A 171 -12.50 0.99 5.86
N ILE A 172 -12.34 0.72 7.16
CA ILE A 172 -11.72 -0.54 7.62
C ILE A 172 -12.52 -1.76 7.11
N LYS A 173 -13.85 -1.67 7.10
CA LYS A 173 -14.70 -2.77 6.61
C LYS A 173 -14.58 -2.94 5.09
N SER A 174 -14.52 -1.85 4.31
CA SER A 174 -14.32 -1.94 2.85
C SER A 174 -12.96 -2.54 2.53
N PHE A 175 -11.88 -2.06 3.15
CA PHE A 175 -10.53 -2.60 2.91
C PHE A 175 -10.40 -4.09 3.30
N LYS A 176 -11.09 -4.54 4.36
CA LYS A 176 -11.14 -5.97 4.71
C LYS A 176 -11.86 -6.80 3.66
N LEU A 177 -12.92 -6.26 3.05
CA LEU A 177 -13.64 -6.93 1.97
C LEU A 177 -12.76 -7.02 0.72
N ASP A 178 -12.10 -5.92 0.35
CA ASP A 178 -11.20 -5.86 -0.80
C ASP A 178 -10.04 -6.84 -0.64
N GLN A 179 -9.39 -6.88 0.54
CA GLN A 179 -8.33 -7.85 0.83
C GLN A 179 -8.81 -9.30 0.69
N LYS A 180 -10.05 -9.61 1.11
CA LYS A 180 -10.62 -10.96 0.95
C LYS A 180 -10.85 -11.30 -0.52
N ASN A 181 -11.33 -10.34 -1.31
CA ASN A 181 -11.54 -10.50 -2.74
C ASN A 181 -10.21 -10.76 -3.46
N THR A 182 -9.18 -9.95 -3.19
CA THR A 182 -7.83 -10.15 -3.76
C THR A 182 -7.26 -11.55 -3.46
N LYS A 183 -7.47 -12.08 -2.25
CA LYS A 183 -7.04 -13.46 -1.90
C LYS A 183 -7.79 -14.53 -2.69
N ASN A 184 -9.05 -14.31 -3.03
CA ASN A 184 -9.80 -15.22 -3.89
C ASN A 184 -9.31 -15.14 -5.34
N ASP A 185 -9.07 -13.93 -5.83
CA ASP A 185 -8.53 -13.69 -7.17
C ASP A 185 -7.18 -14.39 -7.36
N GLN A 186 -6.28 -14.30 -6.38
CA GLN A 186 -4.98 -14.99 -6.44
C GLN A 186 -5.13 -16.52 -6.56
N LYS A 187 -6.10 -17.12 -5.86
CA LYS A 187 -6.36 -18.57 -5.97
C LYS A 187 -6.89 -18.94 -7.34
N ASP A 188 -7.79 -18.13 -7.89
CA ASP A 188 -8.34 -18.34 -9.23
C ASP A 188 -7.27 -18.16 -10.32
N ILE A 189 -6.41 -17.14 -10.19
CA ILE A 189 -5.24 -16.90 -11.05
C ILE A 189 -4.30 -18.12 -11.03
N ASN A 190 -3.90 -18.59 -9.84
CA ASN A 190 -2.99 -19.73 -9.72
C ASN A 190 -3.61 -21.02 -10.28
N ARG A 191 -4.91 -21.25 -10.06
CA ARG A 191 -5.63 -22.38 -10.64
C ARG A 191 -5.62 -22.33 -12.16
N ASP A 192 -5.96 -21.18 -12.74
CA ASP A 192 -6.02 -21.00 -14.18
C ASP A 192 -4.64 -21.14 -14.83
N PHE A 193 -3.61 -20.59 -14.18
CA PHE A 193 -2.23 -20.76 -14.60
C PHE A 193 -1.83 -22.23 -14.70
N ILE A 194 -2.12 -23.03 -13.67
CA ILE A 194 -1.81 -24.46 -13.66
C ILE A 194 -2.58 -25.22 -14.73
N ASN A 195 -3.85 -24.88 -14.94
CA ASN A 195 -4.65 -25.48 -16.01
C ASN A 195 -4.03 -25.22 -17.39
N TYR A 196 -3.68 -23.95 -17.70
CA TYR A 196 -3.00 -23.61 -18.95
C TYR A 196 -1.65 -24.31 -19.07
N LEU A 197 -0.87 -24.35 -17.98
CA LEU A 197 0.46 -24.95 -17.99
C LEU A 197 0.39 -26.45 -18.29
N ILE A 198 -0.51 -27.19 -17.63
CA ILE A 198 -0.71 -28.63 -17.87
C ILE A 198 -1.13 -28.87 -19.32
N GLU A 199 -2.14 -28.14 -19.80
CA GLU A 199 -2.65 -28.26 -21.16
C GLU A 199 -1.54 -28.00 -22.20
N PHE A 200 -0.73 -26.97 -21.99
CA PHE A 200 0.28 -26.57 -22.97
C PHE A 200 1.52 -27.48 -22.91
N PHE A 201 1.85 -28.04 -21.75
CA PHE A 201 2.88 -29.08 -21.61
C PHE A 201 2.49 -30.36 -22.36
N GLN A 202 1.21 -30.74 -22.30
CA GLN A 202 0.64 -31.85 -23.09
C GLN A 202 0.76 -31.58 -24.59
N LYS A 203 0.35 -30.39 -25.04
CA LYS A 203 0.41 -30.03 -26.46
C LYS A 203 1.82 -30.09 -27.06
N VAL A 204 2.87 -29.84 -26.27
CA VAL A 204 4.27 -29.91 -26.74
C VAL A 204 5.03 -31.15 -26.26
N ASP A 205 4.36 -32.16 -25.70
CA ASP A 205 4.94 -33.47 -25.35
C ASP A 205 6.12 -33.35 -24.34
N VAL A 206 5.89 -32.60 -23.24
CA VAL A 206 6.85 -32.38 -22.13
C VAL A 206 6.23 -32.49 -20.74
N GLU A 207 5.08 -33.15 -20.62
CA GLU A 207 4.30 -33.30 -19.38
C GLU A 207 5.13 -33.87 -18.21
N SER A 208 6.03 -34.81 -18.52
CA SER A 208 6.90 -35.47 -17.54
C SER A 208 7.92 -34.52 -16.89
N LEU A 209 8.11 -33.32 -17.45
CA LEU A 209 9.02 -32.30 -16.92
C LEU A 209 8.31 -31.28 -16.03
N LEU A 210 6.98 -31.37 -15.90
CA LEU A 210 6.23 -30.49 -15.00
C LEU A 210 6.58 -30.86 -13.55
N SER A 211 7.21 -29.93 -12.84
CA SER A 211 7.54 -30.14 -11.44
C SER A 211 6.34 -29.85 -10.54
N ASP A 212 6.09 -30.73 -9.56
CA ASP A 212 5.11 -30.51 -8.47
C ASP A 212 5.35 -29.21 -7.67
N LYS A 213 6.55 -28.63 -7.80
CA LYS A 213 6.90 -27.33 -7.19
C LYS A 213 6.42 -26.13 -7.99
N THR A 214 6.00 -26.31 -9.25
CA THR A 214 5.51 -25.24 -10.11
C THR A 214 4.03 -25.09 -9.86
N LYS A 215 3.65 -24.14 -8.99
CA LYS A 215 2.27 -23.93 -8.56
C LYS A 215 1.77 -22.53 -8.92
N GLU A 216 2.70 -21.60 -9.11
CA GLU A 216 2.40 -20.19 -9.31
C GLU A 216 3.06 -19.65 -10.59
N PRO A 217 2.50 -18.57 -11.17
CA PRO A 217 3.08 -17.92 -12.35
C PRO A 217 4.50 -17.39 -12.14
N THR A 218 4.97 -17.25 -10.89
CA THR A 218 6.32 -16.77 -10.54
C THR A 218 7.36 -17.88 -10.41
N ASP A 219 6.95 -19.16 -10.49
CA ASP A 219 7.82 -20.31 -10.27
C ASP A 219 8.73 -20.65 -11.47
N PHE A 220 9.03 -19.72 -12.38
CA PHE A 220 9.82 -20.01 -13.59
C PHE A 220 11.17 -20.70 -13.31
N LYS A 221 11.78 -20.46 -12.14
CA LYS A 221 13.06 -21.06 -11.72
C LYS A 221 12.96 -22.58 -11.48
N THR A 222 11.76 -23.13 -11.32
CA THR A 222 11.57 -24.59 -11.19
C THR A 222 11.65 -25.30 -12.54
N LEU A 223 11.43 -24.57 -13.64
CA LEU A 223 11.43 -25.10 -15.00
C LEU A 223 12.86 -25.32 -15.52
N GLY A 224 13.07 -26.46 -16.18
CA GLY A 224 14.32 -26.76 -16.88
C GLY A 224 15.45 -27.36 -16.04
N LYS A 225 15.15 -27.82 -14.82
CA LYS A 225 16.10 -28.60 -14.00
C LYS A 225 16.30 -30.04 -14.49
N GLN A 226 15.38 -30.55 -15.32
CA GLN A 226 15.39 -31.91 -15.86
C GLN A 226 15.00 -31.90 -17.34
N GLY A 227 15.30 -32.99 -18.06
CA GLY A 227 15.04 -33.13 -19.50
C GLY A 227 16.20 -32.66 -20.39
N SER A 228 16.11 -32.96 -21.68
CA SER A 228 17.09 -32.51 -22.68
C SER A 228 16.95 -31.01 -22.94
N GLU A 229 17.97 -30.35 -23.50
CA GLU A 229 17.87 -28.92 -23.85
C GLU A 229 16.73 -28.62 -24.84
N ALA A 230 16.46 -29.54 -25.75
CA ALA A 230 15.31 -29.47 -26.64
C ALA A 230 13.97 -29.49 -25.88
N ASP A 231 13.85 -30.33 -24.83
CA ASP A 231 12.63 -30.37 -24.03
C ASP A 231 12.46 -29.08 -23.22
N LYS A 232 13.54 -28.56 -22.65
CA LYS A 232 13.52 -27.30 -21.89
C LYS A 232 13.03 -26.12 -22.72
N ILE A 233 13.40 -26.05 -24.00
CA ILE A 233 12.89 -25.03 -24.93
C ILE A 233 11.36 -25.13 -25.08
N ARG A 234 10.85 -26.36 -25.28
CA ARG A 234 9.40 -26.61 -25.39
C ARG A 234 8.66 -26.29 -24.10
N SER A 235 9.19 -26.69 -22.95
CA SER A 235 8.63 -26.35 -21.63
C SER A 235 8.60 -24.85 -21.38
N ARG A 236 9.68 -24.13 -21.72
CA ARG A 236 9.70 -22.66 -21.61
C ARG A 236 8.66 -22.00 -22.51
N LEU A 237 8.55 -22.45 -23.77
CA LEU A 237 7.52 -21.94 -24.68
C LEU A 237 6.12 -22.14 -24.09
N ALA A 238 5.80 -23.36 -23.65
CA ALA A 238 4.49 -23.66 -23.06
C ALA A 238 4.18 -22.79 -21.83
N TYR A 239 5.18 -22.59 -20.96
CA TYR A 239 5.04 -21.69 -19.81
C TYR A 239 4.78 -20.24 -20.21
N TYR A 240 5.50 -19.69 -21.18
CA TYR A 240 5.26 -18.32 -21.65
C TYR A 240 3.89 -18.16 -22.31
N ILE A 241 3.43 -19.14 -23.08
CA ILE A 241 2.07 -19.12 -23.64
C ILE A 241 1.02 -19.21 -22.52
N ALA A 242 1.26 -20.00 -21.46
CA ALA A 242 0.38 -20.06 -20.29
C ALA A 242 0.29 -18.69 -19.58
N LEU A 243 1.44 -18.03 -19.37
CA LEU A 243 1.49 -16.70 -18.79
C LEU A 243 0.76 -15.67 -19.65
N TYR A 244 0.94 -15.74 -20.97
CA TYR A 244 0.28 -14.83 -21.90
C TYR A 244 -1.25 -14.96 -21.88
N ASN A 245 -1.77 -16.20 -21.80
CA ASN A 245 -3.22 -16.44 -21.63
C ASN A 245 -3.73 -16.01 -20.26
N LEU A 246 -2.92 -16.19 -19.21
CA LEU A 246 -3.26 -15.73 -17.87
C LEU A 246 -3.41 -14.21 -17.82
N ILE A 247 -2.46 -13.48 -18.42
CA ILE A 247 -2.50 -12.02 -18.57
C ILE A 247 -3.76 -11.63 -19.35
N ASN A 248 -4.07 -12.31 -20.46
CA ASN A 248 -5.28 -12.04 -21.22
C ASN A 248 -6.57 -12.19 -20.42
N LYS A 249 -6.61 -13.18 -19.52
CA LYS A 249 -7.81 -13.49 -18.75
C LYS A 249 -8.03 -12.55 -17.57
N HIS A 250 -6.96 -12.18 -16.88
CA HIS A 250 -7.04 -11.48 -15.58
C HIS A 250 -6.59 -10.01 -15.65
N SER A 251 -5.89 -9.58 -16.69
CA SER A 251 -5.53 -8.17 -16.89
C SER A 251 -6.72 -7.36 -17.39
N GLN A 252 -6.82 -6.11 -16.94
CA GLN A 252 -7.76 -5.12 -17.48
C GLN A 252 -7.10 -4.22 -18.54
N GLU A 253 -5.82 -4.45 -18.83
CA GLU A 253 -5.02 -3.63 -19.75
C GLU A 253 -4.89 -4.26 -21.13
N ILE A 254 -4.48 -3.45 -22.10
CA ILE A 254 -4.16 -3.91 -23.45
C ILE A 254 -2.96 -4.85 -23.38
N ILE A 255 -3.09 -6.01 -24.01
CA ILE A 255 -2.03 -7.03 -24.05
C ILE A 255 -1.02 -6.66 -25.13
N SER A 256 0.25 -6.71 -24.77
CA SER A 256 1.33 -6.47 -25.71
C SER A 256 1.43 -7.57 -26.78
N PRO A 257 2.00 -7.25 -27.96
CA PRO A 257 2.29 -8.27 -28.96
C PRO A 257 3.26 -9.33 -28.42
N LEU A 258 2.99 -10.60 -28.75
CA LEU A 258 3.87 -11.72 -28.40
C LEU A 258 4.99 -11.85 -29.44
N ILE A 259 6.23 -11.73 -29.01
CA ILE A 259 7.42 -11.91 -29.87
C ILE A 259 8.04 -13.27 -29.59
N VAL A 260 8.08 -14.13 -30.61
CA VAL A 260 8.73 -15.44 -30.55
C VAL A 260 9.90 -15.45 -31.53
N ASP A 261 11.11 -15.32 -30.98
CA ASP A 261 12.33 -15.35 -31.78
C ASP A 261 12.87 -16.77 -31.95
N THR A 262 12.86 -17.25 -33.19
CA THR A 262 13.49 -18.50 -33.64
C THR A 262 13.14 -19.68 -32.72
N PRO A 263 11.87 -20.12 -32.68
CA PRO A 263 11.44 -21.19 -31.78
C PRO A 263 12.13 -22.53 -32.08
N GLN A 264 12.60 -22.76 -33.31
CA GLN A 264 13.37 -23.96 -33.65
C GLN A 264 14.83 -23.79 -33.22
N GLN A 265 15.13 -24.20 -31.99
CA GLN A 265 16.49 -24.24 -31.43
C GLN A 265 16.89 -25.68 -31.11
N GLN A 266 18.20 -25.94 -31.02
CA GLN A 266 18.76 -27.24 -30.61
C GLN A 266 18.26 -28.43 -31.46
N ASP A 267 18.06 -28.22 -32.76
CA ASP A 267 17.67 -29.24 -33.74
C ASP A 267 16.43 -30.07 -33.34
N GLN A 268 15.33 -29.38 -32.96
CA GLN A 268 14.02 -30.03 -32.77
C GLN A 268 13.63 -30.88 -33.98
N SER A 269 13.11 -32.09 -33.71
CA SER A 269 12.47 -32.91 -34.74
C SER A 269 11.29 -32.16 -35.39
N ASP A 270 10.95 -32.49 -36.63
CA ASP A 270 9.81 -31.88 -37.32
C ASP A 270 8.49 -32.04 -36.55
N LYS A 271 8.29 -33.19 -35.89
CA LYS A 271 7.12 -33.42 -35.01
C LYS A 271 7.07 -32.36 -33.89
N ASN A 272 8.18 -32.19 -33.18
CA ASN A 272 8.26 -31.26 -32.04
C ASN A 272 8.17 -29.81 -32.50
N TYR A 273 8.81 -29.47 -33.62
CA TYR A 273 8.74 -28.11 -34.13
C TYR A 273 7.31 -27.78 -34.58
N LYS A 274 6.60 -28.74 -35.20
CA LYS A 274 5.18 -28.58 -35.53
C LYS A 274 4.32 -28.36 -34.28
N SER A 275 4.50 -29.14 -33.22
CA SER A 275 3.71 -28.95 -31.99
C SER A 275 3.95 -27.59 -31.33
N MET A 276 5.18 -27.06 -31.40
CA MET A 276 5.48 -25.69 -30.96
C MET A 276 4.74 -24.63 -31.80
N LEU A 277 4.74 -24.79 -33.13
CA LEU A 277 4.01 -23.87 -34.03
C LEU A 277 2.49 -23.93 -33.82
N ASP A 278 1.95 -25.13 -33.61
CA ASP A 278 0.54 -25.34 -33.31
C ASP A 278 0.16 -24.76 -31.95
N LEU A 279 1.03 -24.83 -30.95
CA LEU A 279 0.84 -24.18 -29.66
C LEU A 279 0.75 -22.65 -29.84
N ILE A 280 1.71 -22.05 -30.54
CA ILE A 280 1.75 -20.61 -30.80
C ILE A 280 0.51 -20.16 -31.59
N SER A 281 0.12 -20.90 -32.64
CA SER A 281 -0.97 -20.47 -33.52
C SER A 281 -2.36 -20.70 -32.93
N ASN A 282 -2.55 -21.73 -32.11
CA ASN A 282 -3.89 -22.19 -31.72
C ASN A 282 -4.16 -22.05 -30.22
N SER A 283 -3.17 -21.67 -29.41
CA SER A 283 -3.29 -21.58 -27.96
C SER A 283 -2.92 -20.21 -27.41
N THR A 284 -2.74 -19.21 -28.27
CA THR A 284 -2.73 -17.78 -27.89
C THR A 284 -4.14 -17.20 -28.05
N PRO A 285 -4.50 -16.15 -27.29
CA PRO A 285 -5.79 -15.47 -27.44
C PRO A 285 -6.04 -14.98 -28.87
N GLU A 286 -7.30 -14.98 -29.32
CA GLU A 286 -7.66 -14.67 -30.72
C GLU A 286 -7.33 -13.23 -31.13
N GLU A 287 -7.42 -12.27 -30.21
CA GLU A 287 -7.15 -10.85 -30.49
C GLU A 287 -5.66 -10.48 -30.38
N SER A 288 -4.79 -11.45 -30.08
CA SER A 288 -3.37 -11.19 -29.86
C SER A 288 -2.58 -11.01 -31.16
N GLN A 289 -1.68 -10.02 -31.17
CA GLN A 289 -0.69 -9.89 -32.25
C GLN A 289 0.54 -10.73 -31.95
N ILE A 290 0.97 -11.55 -32.92
CA ILE A 290 2.13 -12.44 -32.78
C ILE A 290 3.17 -12.10 -33.84
N PHE A 291 4.42 -11.90 -33.41
CA PHE A 291 5.58 -11.79 -34.27
C PHE A 291 6.42 -13.06 -34.14
N LEU A 292 6.52 -13.83 -35.23
CA LEU A 292 7.30 -15.06 -35.29
C LEU A 292 8.52 -14.87 -36.19
N CYS A 293 9.72 -14.89 -35.62
CA CYS A 293 10.95 -14.95 -36.41
C CYS A 293 11.31 -16.42 -36.64
N ALA A 294 11.44 -16.84 -37.90
CA ALA A 294 11.80 -18.22 -38.22
C ALA A 294 12.52 -18.32 -39.57
N VAL A 295 13.33 -19.36 -39.73
CA VAL A 295 13.94 -19.72 -41.01
C VAL A 295 12.87 -20.34 -41.91
N ASP A 296 12.83 -19.90 -43.18
CA ASP A 296 11.84 -20.38 -44.14
C ASP A 296 11.98 -21.89 -44.39
N LYS A 297 10.96 -22.65 -43.98
CA LYS A 297 10.87 -24.11 -44.13
C LYS A 297 9.44 -24.52 -44.53
N PRO A 298 9.26 -25.64 -45.26
CA PRO A 298 7.93 -26.13 -45.65
C PRO A 298 6.95 -26.34 -44.49
N ILE A 299 7.47 -26.67 -43.30
CA ILE A 299 6.68 -26.90 -42.08
C ILE A 299 5.91 -25.66 -41.60
N LEU A 300 6.33 -24.46 -41.99
CA LEU A 300 5.66 -23.19 -41.69
C LEU A 300 4.50 -22.88 -42.64
N SER A 301 4.25 -23.71 -43.66
CA SER A 301 3.27 -23.41 -44.71
C SER A 301 1.87 -23.08 -44.19
N ASP A 302 1.38 -23.79 -43.17
CA ASP A 302 0.07 -23.53 -42.58
C ASP A 302 0.05 -22.25 -41.73
N PHE A 303 1.15 -21.98 -41.00
CA PHE A 303 1.31 -20.74 -40.25
C PHE A 303 1.32 -19.54 -41.21
N LYS A 304 2.10 -19.61 -42.29
CA LYS A 304 2.21 -18.57 -43.32
C LYS A 304 0.87 -18.22 -43.98
N LYS A 305 -0.02 -19.19 -44.20
CA LYS A 305 -1.36 -18.94 -44.77
C LYS A 305 -2.21 -18.01 -43.90
N LYS A 306 -1.95 -17.99 -42.58
CA LYS A 306 -2.66 -17.17 -41.60
C LYS A 306 -1.90 -15.91 -41.20
N SER A 307 -0.72 -15.65 -41.80
CA SER A 307 0.19 -14.59 -41.34
C SER A 307 0.56 -13.63 -42.46
N HIS A 308 0.91 -12.41 -42.07
CA HIS A 308 1.66 -11.51 -42.94
C HIS A 308 3.14 -11.91 -42.91
N VAL A 309 3.69 -12.32 -44.06
CA VAL A 309 5.08 -12.78 -44.15
C VAL A 309 5.98 -11.64 -44.60
N VAL A 310 7.01 -11.36 -43.80
CA VAL A 310 8.06 -10.39 -44.12
C VAL A 310 9.37 -11.13 -44.31
N HIS A 311 9.95 -11.04 -45.50
CA HIS A 311 11.25 -11.62 -45.81
C HIS A 311 12.35 -10.59 -45.55
N VAL A 312 13.22 -10.86 -44.57
CA VAL A 312 14.37 -10.00 -44.25
C VAL A 312 15.44 -10.18 -45.33
N ALA A 313 15.81 -9.09 -46.00
CA ALA A 313 16.94 -9.04 -46.93
C ALA A 313 18.23 -8.65 -46.18
N GLU A 314 19.40 -8.87 -46.79
CA GLU A 314 20.73 -8.68 -46.16
C GLU A 314 20.93 -7.34 -45.41
N LYS A 315 20.22 -6.27 -45.80
CA LYS A 315 20.36 -4.92 -45.21
C LYS A 315 19.04 -4.24 -44.87
N GLN A 316 17.90 -4.91 -45.04
CA GLN A 316 16.58 -4.26 -44.92
C GLN A 316 15.48 -5.26 -44.56
N VAL A 317 14.65 -4.88 -43.59
CA VAL A 317 13.48 -5.67 -43.13
C VAL A 317 12.25 -5.36 -43.98
N ILE A 318 12.16 -4.14 -44.53
CA ILE A 318 11.07 -3.68 -45.38
C ILE A 318 11.64 -2.99 -46.62
N SER A 319 10.93 -3.07 -47.74
CA SER A 319 11.32 -2.36 -48.96
C SER A 319 11.22 -0.84 -48.78
N ILE A 320 11.96 -0.07 -49.58
CA ILE A 320 11.92 1.41 -49.59
C ILE A 320 10.48 1.93 -49.78
N GLY A 321 9.67 1.26 -50.61
CA GLY A 321 8.27 1.61 -50.81
C GLY A 321 7.40 1.38 -49.56
N GLN A 322 7.59 0.24 -48.88
CA GLN A 322 6.91 -0.04 -47.60
C GLN A 322 7.34 0.92 -46.50
N PHE A 323 8.64 1.24 -46.42
CA PHE A 323 9.16 2.24 -45.50
C PHE A 323 8.53 3.61 -45.73
N THR A 324 8.48 4.07 -46.97
CA THR A 324 7.88 5.38 -47.31
C THR A 324 6.41 5.42 -46.93
N ARG A 325 5.67 4.33 -47.17
CA ARG A 325 4.26 4.22 -46.77
C ARG A 325 4.09 4.23 -45.25
N ALA A 326 4.85 3.42 -44.53
CA ALA A 326 4.81 3.39 -43.07
C ALA A 326 5.15 4.76 -42.48
N LYS A 327 6.23 5.38 -42.97
CA LYS A 327 6.66 6.72 -42.58
C LYS A 327 5.55 7.76 -42.78
N SER A 328 4.84 7.75 -43.91
CA SER A 328 3.74 8.70 -44.14
C SER A 328 2.61 8.59 -43.11
N VAL A 329 2.35 7.38 -42.58
CA VAL A 329 1.38 7.18 -41.50
C VAL A 329 1.92 7.76 -40.20
N PHE A 330 3.16 7.44 -39.83
CA PHE A 330 3.77 7.98 -38.61
C PHE A 330 3.91 9.51 -38.63
N ASP A 331 4.38 10.09 -39.74
CA ASP A 331 4.50 11.54 -39.91
C ASP A 331 3.14 12.23 -39.72
N SER A 332 2.03 11.59 -40.13
CA SER A 332 0.67 12.12 -39.92
C SER A 332 0.21 12.09 -38.45
N PHE A 333 0.67 11.11 -37.67
CA PHE A 333 0.42 11.04 -36.23
C PHE A 333 1.27 12.04 -35.45
N GLU A 334 2.54 12.19 -35.82
CA GLU A 334 3.47 13.14 -35.17
C GLU A 334 3.00 14.58 -35.34
N PHE A 335 2.45 14.91 -36.53
CA PHE A 335 1.84 16.21 -36.79
C PHE A 335 0.56 16.47 -35.96
N ALA A 336 -0.22 15.42 -35.66
CA ALA A 336 -1.43 15.53 -34.85
C ALA A 336 -1.14 15.73 -33.35
N ILE A 337 -0.08 15.09 -32.82
CA ILE A 337 0.35 15.23 -31.43
C ILE A 337 0.97 16.62 -31.17
N LEU A 338 1.65 17.21 -32.16
CA LEU A 338 2.22 18.56 -32.03
C LEU A 338 1.17 19.69 -32.12
N LEU A 339 -0.07 19.37 -32.51
CA LEU A 339 -1.19 20.31 -32.61
C LEU A 339 -2.24 20.16 -31.49
N SER A 340 -2.10 19.14 -30.63
CA SER A 340 -2.86 18.93 -29.39
C SER A 340 -2.07 19.39 -28.18
#